data_AF-A0A653XZD2-F1
#
_entry.id   AF-A0A653XZD2-F1
#
_cell.length_a   1.000
_cell.length_b   1.000
_cell.length_c   1.000
_cell.angle_alpha   90.00
_cell.angle_beta   90.00
_cell.angle_gamma   90.00
#
_symmetry.space_group_name_H-M   'P 1'
#
loop_
_entity.id
_entity.type
_entity.pdbx_description
1 polymer ?
#
loop_
_entity_poly.entity_id
_entity_poly.type
_entity_poly.pdbx_seq_one_letter_code
_entity_poly.pdbx_strand_id
1 'polypeptide(L)'
;MVPEPVLTSTHALVSVAPRPRPEDAWGLAPLIAGAPSYRLGRWIGQRFQYPRPKNAPKITRSLPRHPAAVMVHGTDGRVSTLCLDFDTSKALKGVVDSDAVRVGRLLSECGVRFVEDFSPSGGRHLYVPLHDRMDAAEARELVEALALMATSLDPSPHQNITDGCIRVPGTAHKSGGHQTLITPLSQAYDILRRRNPASALLELRSALAPELTRKRALKARAAKTVAEQRTGILPALPLNAGSEAPLRKVARTGLYDTARYKGPSEARMAVLNHFSACGWSLQDIENELTGQFPGLAALYGTPQRQARLLPYEWTKAQSLTSNQTLQKRLPRKHRKKSAPINNTSPTLTTGGAGKLSSAGVQQLVNDLENVLYAVLDHRLQARGRQGLSLRLLIRGLLGYMRAKETDVLDVGCRTLAVAMGKHHVTIARLLPVLVAASDGILTKVMDARHKAADVYLIQLPEQYQQLARELAWRKGKIHAIRPVFRALGDATALVYEAIERGRHSPTTADLVRASGVSRNACSAALAEMEALGMVQRQGHAWKTTTVNLRMLAARLGVMDDYLDQISRNRNERAAWHAYLDRFRTPKVEETDLFDLERDEYWIPPDDAAIWHAA
;
A
#
# COMPACT_ATOMS: atom_id res chain seq x y z
N MET A 1 -39.76 27.16 -6.97
CA MET A 1 -39.55 26.73 -8.37
C MET A 1 -38.26 25.93 -8.39
N VAL A 2 -38.37 24.60 -8.30
CA VAL A 2 -37.23 23.66 -8.22
C VAL A 2 -36.91 23.22 -9.65
N PRO A 3 -35.65 23.24 -10.12
CA PRO A 3 -35.35 22.77 -11.47
C PRO A 3 -35.47 21.25 -11.53
N GLU A 4 -36.16 20.75 -12.55
CA GLU A 4 -36.27 19.32 -12.84
C GLU A 4 -34.90 18.66 -13.12
N PRO A 5 -34.70 17.39 -12.72
CA PRO A 5 -33.53 16.63 -13.12
C PRO A 5 -33.67 16.20 -14.60
N VAL A 6 -32.80 16.77 -15.44
CA VAL A 6 -32.63 16.39 -16.85
C VAL A 6 -32.17 14.92 -16.94
N LEU A 7 -33.11 14.02 -17.21
CA LEU A 7 -32.86 12.63 -17.62
C LEU A 7 -32.54 12.59 -19.12
N THR A 8 -31.35 13.00 -19.53
CA THR A 8 -30.86 12.75 -20.89
C THR A 8 -30.24 11.36 -20.98
N SER A 9 -31.11 10.36 -21.16
CA SER A 9 -30.75 9.01 -21.55
C SER A 9 -30.39 8.97 -23.04
N THR A 10 -29.13 9.19 -23.38
CA THR A 10 -28.63 8.97 -24.74
C THR A 10 -28.26 7.49 -24.88
N HIS A 11 -29.17 6.66 -25.42
CA HIS A 11 -28.89 5.57 -26.37
C HIS A 11 -30.18 4.81 -26.81
N ALA A 12 -30.28 4.68 -28.14
CA ALA A 12 -31.10 3.80 -28.99
C ALA A 12 -32.63 4.02 -29.10
N LEU A 13 -33.00 5.06 -29.86
CA LEU A 13 -34.04 4.92 -30.89
C LEU A 13 -33.44 4.10 -32.05
N VAL A 14 -33.86 2.84 -32.22
CA VAL A 14 -34.19 2.14 -33.49
C VAL A 14 -34.51 0.68 -33.14
N SER A 15 -35.80 0.38 -33.01
CA SER A 15 -36.50 -0.85 -33.40
C SER A 15 -37.85 -0.86 -32.68
N VAL A 16 -38.93 -0.88 -33.46
CA VAL A 16 -40.33 -0.71 -33.04
C VAL A 16 -40.85 -2.01 -32.41
N ALA A 17 -40.24 -2.43 -31.31
CA ALA A 17 -40.78 -3.45 -30.43
C ALA A 17 -41.11 -2.78 -29.07
N PRO A 18 -42.34 -2.91 -28.55
CA PRO A 18 -42.65 -2.41 -27.22
C PRO A 18 -41.71 -3.09 -26.21
N ARG A 19 -41.14 -2.30 -25.29
CA ARG A 19 -40.31 -2.85 -24.20
C ARG A 19 -41.13 -3.92 -23.48
N PRO A 20 -40.62 -5.15 -23.31
CA PRO A 20 -41.37 -6.21 -22.67
C PRO A 20 -41.69 -5.80 -21.23
N ARG A 21 -42.89 -6.17 -20.74
CA ARG A 21 -43.22 -5.93 -19.33
C ARG A 21 -42.25 -6.75 -18.47
N PRO A 22 -41.90 -6.28 -17.26
CA PRO A 22 -40.99 -7.01 -16.37
C PRO A 22 -41.40 -8.48 -16.15
N GLU A 23 -42.70 -8.74 -16.08
CA GLU A 23 -43.26 -10.10 -15.94
C GLU A 23 -42.97 -10.98 -17.17
N ASP A 24 -43.11 -10.43 -18.38
CA ASP A 24 -42.84 -11.17 -19.62
C ASP A 24 -41.35 -11.50 -19.75
N ALA A 25 -40.48 -10.55 -19.36
CA ALA A 25 -39.03 -10.74 -19.34
C ALA A 25 -38.58 -11.76 -18.28
N TRP A 26 -39.20 -11.74 -17.09
CA TRP A 26 -38.95 -12.72 -16.03
C TRP A 26 -39.31 -14.15 -16.46
N GLY A 27 -40.23 -14.30 -17.42
CA GLY A 27 -40.54 -15.59 -18.04
C GLY A 27 -39.32 -16.32 -18.64
N LEU A 28 -38.22 -15.59 -18.94
CA LEU A 28 -36.96 -16.16 -19.42
C LEU A 28 -36.07 -16.73 -18.31
N ALA A 29 -36.33 -16.39 -17.04
CA ALA A 29 -35.50 -16.78 -15.90
C ALA A 29 -35.22 -18.31 -15.80
N PRO A 30 -36.20 -19.21 -16.02
CA PRO A 30 -35.95 -20.65 -16.00
C PRO A 30 -34.97 -21.14 -17.07
N LEU A 31 -34.87 -20.43 -18.20
CA LEU A 31 -34.00 -20.81 -19.31
C LEU A 31 -32.55 -20.33 -19.09
N ILE A 32 -32.37 -19.24 -18.36
CA ILE A 32 -31.08 -18.67 -18.01
C ILE A 32 -30.46 -19.40 -16.81
N ALA A 33 -31.27 -19.71 -15.79
CA ALA A 33 -30.79 -20.23 -14.52
C ALA A 33 -30.10 -21.60 -14.63
N GLY A 34 -29.05 -21.79 -13.83
CA GLY A 34 -28.39 -23.08 -13.64
C GLY A 34 -29.20 -24.05 -12.77
N ALA A 35 -30.03 -23.51 -11.87
CA ALA A 35 -30.92 -24.27 -11.01
C ALA A 35 -32.34 -23.67 -11.02
N PRO A 36 -33.41 -24.45 -10.76
CA PRO A 36 -34.79 -23.97 -10.78
C PRO A 36 -35.16 -23.14 -9.54
N SER A 37 -34.21 -22.36 -9.01
CA SER A 37 -34.37 -21.55 -7.80
C SER A 37 -33.64 -20.20 -7.90
N TYR A 38 -34.04 -19.26 -7.06
CA TYR A 38 -33.44 -17.93 -6.99
C TYR A 38 -33.22 -17.48 -5.54
N ARG A 39 -32.46 -16.39 -5.36
CA ARG A 39 -32.21 -15.74 -4.07
C ARG A 39 -32.87 -14.38 -4.04
N LEU A 40 -33.47 -14.04 -2.90
CA LEU A 40 -34.03 -12.72 -2.65
C LEU A 40 -32.95 -11.79 -2.09
N GLY A 41 -32.85 -10.61 -2.68
CA GLY A 41 -31.95 -9.55 -2.25
C GLY A 41 -32.52 -8.79 -1.07
N ARG A 42 -31.68 -8.49 -0.08
CA ARG A 42 -32.03 -7.63 1.05
C ARG A 42 -30.82 -6.84 1.56
N TRP A 43 -31.10 -5.75 2.25
CA TRP A 43 -30.08 -5.02 2.99
C TRP A 43 -29.70 -5.78 4.27
N ILE A 44 -28.40 -5.97 4.48
CA ILE A 44 -27.81 -6.52 5.71
C ILE A 44 -26.74 -5.53 6.16
N GLY A 45 -27.05 -4.74 7.20
CA GLY A 45 -26.27 -3.55 7.54
C GLY A 45 -26.26 -2.55 6.37
N GLN A 46 -25.07 -2.06 6.00
CA GLN A 46 -24.89 -1.11 4.89
C GLN A 46 -24.73 -1.78 3.51
N ARG A 47 -24.79 -3.12 3.41
CA ARG A 47 -24.55 -3.85 2.16
C ARG A 47 -25.81 -4.55 1.66
N PHE A 48 -26.11 -4.38 0.38
CA PHE A 48 -27.15 -5.15 -0.30
C PHE A 48 -26.60 -6.50 -0.76
N GLN A 49 -27.25 -7.59 -0.39
CA GLN A 49 -26.74 -8.95 -0.61
C GLN A 49 -27.86 -9.91 -1.02
N TYR A 50 -27.48 -11.02 -1.66
CA TYR A 50 -28.34 -12.18 -1.96
C TYR A 50 -27.98 -13.36 -1.05
N PRO A 51 -28.40 -13.33 0.23
CA PRO A 51 -28.03 -14.36 1.19
C PRO A 51 -28.62 -15.71 0.81
N ARG A 52 -27.96 -16.79 1.24
CA ARG A 52 -28.48 -18.16 1.10
C ARG A 52 -29.80 -18.28 1.87
N PRO A 53 -30.91 -18.65 1.20
CA PRO A 53 -32.18 -18.82 1.89
C PRO A 53 -32.19 -20.13 2.68
N LYS A 54 -32.96 -20.20 3.78
CA LYS A 54 -33.23 -21.47 4.48
C LYS A 54 -33.98 -22.45 3.57
N ASN A 55 -35.00 -21.94 2.87
CA ASN A 55 -35.76 -22.66 1.85
C ASN A 55 -35.67 -21.89 0.54
N ALA A 56 -35.03 -22.47 -0.48
CA ALA A 56 -34.84 -21.81 -1.76
C ALA A 56 -36.17 -21.68 -2.53
N PRO A 57 -36.63 -20.46 -2.87
CA PRO A 57 -37.85 -20.30 -3.65
C PRO A 57 -37.65 -20.83 -5.07
N LYS A 58 -38.67 -21.50 -5.60
CA LYS A 58 -38.68 -22.01 -6.98
C LYS A 58 -38.96 -20.89 -7.96
N ILE A 59 -38.32 -20.92 -9.12
CA ILE A 59 -38.64 -19.99 -10.20
C ILE A 59 -40.04 -20.34 -10.73
N THR A 60 -40.95 -19.37 -10.71
CA THR A 60 -42.31 -19.48 -11.27
C THR A 60 -42.54 -18.36 -12.28
N ARG A 61 -43.66 -18.38 -13.01
CA ARG A 61 -44.02 -17.29 -13.93
C ARG A 61 -44.26 -15.96 -13.22
N SER A 62 -44.62 -15.98 -11.95
CA SER A 62 -44.88 -14.76 -11.18
C SER A 62 -43.57 -14.06 -10.83
N LEU A 63 -43.48 -12.78 -11.19
CA LEU A 63 -42.34 -11.93 -10.87
C LEU A 63 -42.20 -11.72 -9.34
N PRO A 64 -41.03 -11.94 -8.75
CA PRO A 64 -40.80 -11.63 -7.34
C PRO A 64 -40.93 -10.14 -7.03
N ARG A 65 -41.60 -9.81 -5.92
CA ARG A 65 -41.79 -8.41 -5.46
C ARG A 65 -40.50 -7.73 -4.99
N HIS A 66 -39.51 -8.51 -4.56
CA HIS A 66 -38.21 -7.99 -4.13
C HIS A 66 -37.15 -8.34 -5.17
N PRO A 67 -36.00 -7.61 -5.19
CA PRO A 67 -34.90 -7.95 -6.07
C PRO A 67 -34.53 -9.43 -5.96
N ALA A 68 -34.35 -10.08 -7.10
CA ALA A 68 -34.12 -11.51 -7.18
C ALA A 68 -32.95 -11.81 -8.11
N ALA A 69 -32.13 -12.80 -7.74
CA ALA A 69 -31.03 -13.29 -8.56
C ALA A 69 -31.11 -14.81 -8.70
N VAL A 70 -31.04 -15.33 -9.92
CA VAL A 70 -31.06 -16.77 -10.18
C VAL A 70 -29.67 -17.37 -9.96
N MET A 71 -29.61 -18.65 -9.63
CA MET A 71 -28.32 -19.36 -9.50
C MET A 71 -27.68 -19.56 -10.88
N VAL A 72 -26.37 -19.35 -10.96
CA VAL A 72 -25.58 -19.57 -12.20
C VAL A 72 -25.25 -21.06 -12.37
N HIS A 73 -24.86 -21.72 -11.29
CA HIS A 73 -24.55 -23.15 -11.28
C HIS A 73 -25.79 -23.98 -10.94
N GLY A 74 -25.88 -25.16 -11.55
CA GLY A 74 -26.84 -26.19 -11.16
C GLY A 74 -26.41 -26.92 -9.89
N THR A 75 -27.30 -27.78 -9.38
CA THR A 75 -27.05 -28.59 -8.18
C THR A 75 -25.92 -29.61 -8.35
N ASP A 76 -25.61 -29.96 -9.60
CA ASP A 76 -24.48 -30.81 -10.01
C ASP A 76 -23.18 -30.02 -10.24
N GLY A 77 -23.17 -28.71 -9.95
CA GLY A 77 -22.01 -27.84 -10.14
C GLY A 77 -21.75 -27.43 -11.59
N ARG A 78 -22.64 -27.78 -12.55
CA ARG A 78 -22.48 -27.43 -13.96
C ARG A 78 -23.28 -26.20 -14.37
N VAL A 79 -22.82 -25.49 -15.38
CA VAL A 79 -23.42 -24.26 -15.89
C VAL A 79 -24.20 -24.55 -17.18
N SER A 80 -25.45 -24.07 -17.26
CA SER A 80 -26.28 -24.13 -18.47
C SER A 80 -26.20 -22.86 -19.33
N THR A 81 -25.72 -21.76 -18.76
CA THR A 81 -25.61 -20.44 -19.40
C THR A 81 -24.37 -19.72 -18.86
N LEU A 82 -23.44 -19.30 -19.71
CA LEU A 82 -22.38 -18.39 -19.27
C LEU A 82 -22.98 -17.00 -19.09
N CYS A 83 -23.08 -16.58 -17.83
CA CYS A 83 -23.53 -15.25 -17.45
C CYS A 83 -22.33 -14.30 -17.35
N LEU A 84 -22.26 -13.31 -18.22
CA LEU A 84 -21.21 -12.28 -18.24
C LEU A 84 -21.78 -11.00 -17.63
N ASP A 85 -21.26 -10.57 -16.47
CA ASP A 85 -21.76 -9.43 -15.70
C ASP A 85 -20.82 -8.24 -15.82
N PHE A 86 -21.21 -7.18 -16.54
CA PHE A 86 -20.42 -5.96 -16.69
C PHE A 86 -20.93 -4.90 -15.71
N ASP A 87 -20.13 -4.56 -14.69
CA ASP A 87 -20.56 -3.75 -13.57
C ASP A 87 -19.90 -2.35 -13.54
N THR A 88 -20.74 -1.33 -13.36
CA THR A 88 -20.35 0.06 -13.10
C THR A 88 -19.52 0.27 -11.83
N SER A 89 -19.48 -0.71 -10.91
CA SER A 89 -18.55 -0.69 -9.78
C SER A 89 -17.10 -1.01 -10.18
N LYS A 90 -16.89 -1.60 -11.36
CA LYS A 90 -15.58 -1.99 -11.90
C LYS A 90 -15.02 -0.94 -12.87
N ALA A 91 -15.88 -0.22 -13.59
CA ALA A 91 -15.50 0.82 -14.52
C ALA A 91 -16.61 1.88 -14.73
N LEU A 92 -16.27 3.04 -15.30
CA LEU A 92 -17.26 4.03 -15.71
C LEU A 92 -18.24 3.43 -16.74
N LYS A 93 -19.49 3.93 -16.75
CA LYS A 93 -20.54 3.44 -17.65
C LYS A 93 -20.12 3.36 -19.12
N GLY A 94 -19.40 4.37 -19.64
CA GLY A 94 -18.92 4.34 -21.02
C GLY A 94 -17.94 3.18 -21.32
N VAL A 95 -17.15 2.77 -20.32
CA VAL A 95 -16.26 1.60 -20.41
C VAL A 95 -17.08 0.32 -20.35
N VAL A 96 -18.06 0.24 -19.44
CA VAL A 96 -19.01 -0.90 -19.36
C VAL A 96 -19.72 -1.13 -20.70
N ASP A 97 -20.21 -0.06 -21.33
CA ASP A 97 -20.87 -0.15 -22.63
C ASP A 97 -19.90 -0.63 -23.72
N SER A 98 -18.68 -0.08 -23.75
CA SER A 98 -17.65 -0.45 -24.73
C SER A 98 -17.20 -1.90 -24.56
N ASP A 99 -17.03 -2.35 -23.32
CA ASP A 99 -16.65 -3.73 -22.98
C ASP A 99 -17.74 -4.73 -23.40
N ALA A 100 -19.01 -4.43 -23.10
CA ALA A 100 -20.13 -5.28 -23.51
C ALA A 100 -20.22 -5.39 -25.04
N VAL A 101 -20.03 -4.28 -25.77
CA VAL A 101 -20.01 -4.30 -27.24
C VAL A 101 -18.82 -5.10 -27.77
N ARG A 102 -17.62 -4.91 -27.20
CA ARG A 102 -16.40 -5.62 -27.61
C ARG A 102 -16.53 -7.12 -27.42
N VAL A 103 -17.00 -7.56 -26.25
CA VAL A 103 -17.25 -8.98 -25.98
C VAL A 103 -18.40 -9.51 -26.83
N GLY A 104 -19.48 -8.76 -27.01
CA GLY A 104 -20.60 -9.14 -27.88
C GLY A 104 -20.17 -9.34 -29.35
N ARG A 105 -19.26 -8.50 -29.85
CA ARG A 105 -18.66 -8.66 -31.19
C ARG A 105 -17.85 -9.95 -31.28
N LEU A 106 -16.95 -10.20 -30.33
CA LEU A 106 -16.16 -11.44 -30.28
C LEU A 106 -17.07 -12.68 -30.27
N LEU A 107 -18.13 -12.67 -29.44
CA LEU A 107 -19.10 -13.76 -29.39
C LEU A 107 -19.75 -13.97 -30.76
N SER A 108 -20.19 -12.89 -31.40
CA SER A 108 -20.83 -12.95 -32.73
C SER A 108 -19.89 -13.47 -33.82
N GLU A 109 -18.64 -13.03 -33.81
CA GLU A 109 -17.58 -13.49 -34.74
C GLU A 109 -17.29 -14.99 -34.59
N CYS A 110 -17.40 -15.53 -33.36
CA CYS A 110 -17.27 -16.96 -33.08
C CYS A 110 -18.58 -17.75 -33.36
N GLY A 111 -19.60 -17.11 -33.93
CA GLY A 111 -20.91 -17.73 -34.16
C GLY A 111 -21.74 -17.98 -32.89
N VAL A 112 -21.35 -17.38 -31.75
CA VAL A 112 -22.03 -17.51 -30.47
C VAL A 112 -23.16 -16.48 -30.37
N ARG A 113 -24.39 -16.96 -30.14
CA ARG A 113 -25.57 -16.14 -29.87
C ARG A 113 -25.73 -15.88 -28.38
N PHE A 114 -26.13 -14.67 -28.02
CA PHE A 114 -26.33 -14.29 -26.62
C PHE A 114 -27.58 -13.42 -26.45
N VAL A 115 -28.09 -13.36 -25.23
CA VAL A 115 -29.15 -12.44 -24.81
C VAL A 115 -28.54 -11.33 -23.97
N GLU A 116 -28.95 -10.11 -24.21
CA GLU A 116 -28.45 -8.93 -23.51
C GLU A 116 -29.55 -8.23 -22.71
N ASP A 117 -29.19 -7.75 -21.52
CA ASP A 117 -29.99 -6.83 -20.72
C ASP A 117 -29.14 -5.72 -20.10
N PHE A 118 -29.81 -4.73 -19.53
CA PHE A 118 -29.16 -3.68 -18.75
C PHE A 118 -29.87 -3.39 -17.44
N SER A 119 -29.10 -2.88 -16.49
CA SER A 119 -29.56 -2.51 -15.16
C SER A 119 -29.82 -1.01 -15.04
N PRO A 120 -30.72 -0.57 -14.14
CA PRO A 120 -30.93 0.84 -13.87
C PRO A 120 -29.67 1.61 -13.43
N SER A 121 -28.69 0.93 -12.84
CA SER A 121 -27.40 1.52 -12.47
C SER A 121 -26.43 1.67 -13.65
N GLY A 122 -26.73 1.11 -14.82
CA GLY A 122 -25.90 1.18 -16.03
C GLY A 122 -25.00 -0.03 -16.30
N GLY A 123 -25.00 -1.04 -15.42
CA GLY A 123 -24.38 -2.34 -15.68
C GLY A 123 -25.15 -3.15 -16.73
N ARG A 124 -24.50 -4.10 -17.41
CA ARG A 124 -25.06 -4.91 -18.51
C ARG A 124 -24.78 -6.38 -18.29
N HIS A 125 -25.67 -7.27 -18.70
CA HIS A 125 -25.36 -8.70 -18.71
C HIS A 125 -25.51 -9.29 -20.11
N LEU A 126 -24.61 -10.21 -20.44
CA LEU A 126 -24.74 -11.09 -21.61
C LEU A 126 -24.92 -12.53 -21.14
N TYR A 127 -25.96 -13.18 -21.62
CA TYR A 127 -26.27 -14.58 -21.34
C TYR A 127 -25.98 -15.43 -22.56
N VAL A 128 -25.01 -16.35 -22.44
CA VAL A 128 -24.64 -17.29 -23.51
C VAL A 128 -25.19 -18.68 -23.14
N PRO A 129 -26.37 -19.07 -23.64
CA PRO A 129 -26.95 -20.37 -23.32
C PRO A 129 -26.18 -21.50 -24.01
N LEU A 130 -25.87 -22.56 -23.28
CA LEU A 130 -25.06 -23.68 -23.76
C LEU A 130 -25.95 -24.88 -24.05
N HIS A 131 -25.77 -25.52 -25.21
CA HIS A 131 -26.47 -26.77 -25.53
C HIS A 131 -26.06 -27.87 -24.56
N ASP A 132 -24.75 -28.11 -24.47
CA ASP A 132 -24.16 -29.02 -23.50
C ASP A 132 -23.72 -28.23 -22.27
N ARG A 133 -24.09 -28.72 -21.09
CA ARG A 133 -23.75 -28.06 -19.82
C ARG A 133 -22.25 -28.17 -19.56
N MET A 134 -21.63 -27.07 -19.15
CA MET A 134 -20.20 -26.95 -18.94
C MET A 134 -19.83 -27.14 -17.47
N ASP A 135 -18.65 -27.69 -17.19
CA ASP A 135 -18.13 -27.79 -15.83
C ASP A 135 -17.83 -26.39 -15.23
N ALA A 136 -18.00 -26.23 -13.91
CA ALA A 136 -17.74 -24.95 -13.25
C ALA A 136 -16.30 -24.46 -13.43
N ALA A 137 -15.30 -25.36 -13.42
CA ALA A 137 -13.91 -24.96 -13.58
C ALA A 137 -13.65 -24.43 -15.00
N GLU A 138 -14.25 -25.06 -16.00
CA GLU A 138 -14.16 -24.64 -17.40
C GLU A 138 -14.88 -23.32 -17.66
N ALA A 139 -16.10 -23.17 -17.13
CA ALA A 139 -16.87 -21.93 -17.23
C ALA A 139 -16.14 -20.76 -16.55
N ARG A 140 -15.60 -21.00 -15.36
CA ARG A 140 -14.77 -20.03 -14.64
C ARG A 140 -13.54 -19.62 -15.42
N GLU A 141 -12.81 -20.56 -16.01
CA GLU A 141 -11.60 -20.25 -16.78
C GLU A 141 -11.92 -19.34 -17.98
N LEU A 142 -12.99 -19.64 -18.72
CA LEU A 142 -13.43 -18.82 -19.86
C LEU A 142 -13.86 -17.42 -19.45
N VAL A 143 -14.67 -17.30 -18.39
CA VAL A 143 -15.16 -16.00 -17.93
C VAL A 143 -14.02 -15.17 -17.34
N GLU A 144 -13.08 -15.78 -16.63
CA GLU A 144 -11.90 -15.08 -16.13
C GLU A 144 -10.94 -14.67 -17.25
N ALA A 145 -10.89 -15.39 -18.38
CA ALA A 145 -10.15 -14.97 -19.57
C ALA A 145 -10.84 -13.78 -20.28
N LEU A 146 -12.16 -13.81 -20.42
CA LEU A 146 -12.94 -12.67 -20.92
C LEU A 146 -12.77 -11.43 -20.03
N ALA A 147 -12.64 -11.60 -18.71
CA ALA A 147 -12.37 -10.52 -17.76
C ALA A 147 -10.98 -9.87 -17.93
N LEU A 148 -10.01 -10.57 -18.53
CA LEU A 148 -8.71 -9.96 -18.88
C LEU A 148 -8.83 -9.02 -20.08
N MET A 149 -9.74 -9.32 -21.01
CA MET A 149 -10.05 -8.45 -22.14
C MET A 149 -10.91 -7.27 -21.70
N ALA A 150 -11.99 -7.54 -20.97
CA ALA A 150 -13.00 -6.57 -20.56
C ALA A 150 -12.89 -6.24 -19.06
N THR A 151 -12.33 -5.07 -18.75
CA THR A 151 -11.99 -4.69 -17.37
C THR A 151 -13.23 -4.54 -16.48
N SER A 152 -14.38 -4.19 -17.07
CA SER A 152 -15.65 -4.04 -16.34
C SER A 152 -16.37 -5.35 -16.04
N LEU A 153 -15.95 -6.47 -16.64
CA LEU A 153 -16.56 -7.78 -16.43
C LEU A 153 -16.20 -8.31 -15.04
N ASP A 154 -17.21 -8.56 -14.20
CA ASP A 154 -17.08 -9.21 -12.91
C ASP A 154 -17.19 -10.74 -13.07
N PRO A 155 -16.09 -11.51 -12.87
CA PRO A 155 -16.13 -12.96 -12.99
C PRO A 155 -16.77 -13.64 -11.76
N SER A 156 -17.09 -12.88 -10.70
CA SER A 156 -17.54 -13.43 -9.41
C SER A 156 -18.74 -14.38 -9.48
N PRO A 157 -19.74 -14.21 -10.39
CA PRO A 157 -20.84 -15.15 -10.51
C PRO A 157 -20.41 -16.60 -10.87
N HIS A 158 -19.25 -16.78 -11.51
CA HIS A 158 -18.70 -18.10 -11.87
C HIS A 158 -17.58 -18.57 -10.94
N GLN A 159 -17.20 -17.79 -9.93
CA GLN A 159 -16.10 -18.16 -9.03
C GLN A 159 -16.52 -19.06 -7.87
N ASN A 160 -17.78 -18.98 -7.44
CA ASN A 160 -18.32 -19.78 -6.35
C ASN A 160 -19.50 -20.64 -6.85
N ILE A 161 -19.30 -21.96 -6.84
CA ILE A 161 -20.29 -22.95 -7.30
C ILE A 161 -21.59 -22.84 -6.50
N THR A 162 -21.49 -22.65 -5.18
CA THR A 162 -22.65 -22.70 -4.28
C THR A 162 -23.40 -21.38 -4.15
N ASP A 163 -22.72 -20.25 -4.37
CA ASP A 163 -23.26 -18.91 -4.12
C ASP A 163 -23.34 -18.00 -5.34
N GLY A 164 -22.76 -18.40 -6.47
CA GLY A 164 -22.82 -17.65 -7.72
C GLY A 164 -24.26 -17.43 -8.20
N CYS A 165 -24.71 -16.18 -8.21
CA CYS A 165 -26.04 -15.80 -8.66
C CYS A 165 -26.00 -14.49 -9.46
N ILE A 166 -26.93 -14.33 -10.40
CA ILE A 166 -27.05 -13.14 -11.24
C ILE A 166 -28.51 -12.69 -11.34
N ARG A 167 -28.73 -11.38 -11.41
CA ARG A 167 -30.06 -10.84 -11.72
C ARG A 167 -30.37 -11.05 -13.20
N VAL A 168 -31.61 -11.41 -13.51
CA VAL A 168 -32.07 -11.70 -14.89
C VAL A 168 -33.07 -10.64 -15.37
N PRO A 169 -33.39 -10.60 -16.67
CA PRO A 169 -34.37 -9.65 -17.19
C PRO A 169 -35.70 -9.69 -16.42
N GLY A 170 -36.28 -8.53 -16.19
CA GLY A 170 -37.53 -8.36 -15.44
C GLY A 170 -37.37 -8.22 -13.93
N THR A 171 -36.22 -8.58 -13.35
CA THR A 171 -36.02 -8.52 -11.89
C THR A 171 -35.97 -7.08 -11.36
N ALA A 172 -36.58 -6.83 -10.19
CA ALA A 172 -36.49 -5.54 -9.51
C ALA A 172 -35.04 -5.20 -9.10
N HIS A 173 -34.67 -3.93 -9.13
CA HIS A 173 -33.35 -3.45 -8.72
C HIS A 173 -33.38 -2.77 -7.35
N LYS A 174 -32.28 -2.88 -6.58
CA LYS A 174 -32.16 -2.35 -5.22
C LYS A 174 -32.34 -0.83 -5.10
N SER A 175 -32.09 -0.09 -6.18
CA SER A 175 -32.25 1.37 -6.25
C SER A 175 -33.54 1.81 -6.94
N GLY A 176 -34.49 0.89 -7.15
CA GLY A 176 -35.68 1.13 -7.98
C GLY A 176 -35.47 0.79 -9.45
N GLY A 177 -36.57 0.59 -10.17
CA GLY A 177 -36.58 0.11 -11.55
C GLY A 177 -36.39 -1.41 -11.68
N HIS A 178 -36.25 -1.89 -12.91
CA HIS A 178 -36.10 -3.31 -13.25
C HIS A 178 -34.91 -3.54 -14.19
N GLN A 179 -34.33 -4.74 -14.15
CA GLN A 179 -33.41 -5.20 -15.19
C GLN A 179 -34.19 -5.26 -16.51
N THR A 180 -33.76 -4.51 -17.51
CA THR A 180 -34.50 -4.32 -18.74
C THR A 180 -33.83 -5.09 -19.88
N LEU A 181 -34.59 -5.98 -20.51
CA LEU A 181 -34.14 -6.76 -21.65
C LEU A 181 -33.82 -5.83 -22.84
N ILE A 182 -32.63 -5.98 -23.43
CA ILE A 182 -32.22 -5.27 -24.65
C ILE A 182 -32.58 -6.10 -25.89
N THR A 183 -32.25 -7.40 -25.87
CA THR A 183 -32.60 -8.32 -26.96
C THR A 183 -34.13 -8.45 -27.07
N PRO A 184 -34.75 -8.28 -28.25
CA PRO A 184 -36.19 -8.46 -28.42
C PRO A 184 -36.69 -9.78 -27.80
N LEU A 185 -37.82 -9.75 -27.08
CA LEU A 185 -38.29 -10.87 -26.25
C LEU A 185 -38.39 -12.20 -27.01
N SER A 186 -38.93 -12.17 -28.24
CA SER A 186 -39.06 -13.34 -29.11
C SER A 186 -37.69 -13.91 -29.52
N GLN A 187 -36.75 -13.03 -29.85
CA GLN A 187 -35.37 -13.41 -30.20
C GLN A 187 -34.63 -13.97 -28.98
N ALA A 188 -34.78 -13.33 -27.80
CA ALA A 188 -34.18 -13.82 -26.57
C ALA A 188 -34.68 -15.22 -26.21
N TYR A 189 -35.99 -15.45 -26.35
CA TYR A 189 -36.59 -16.77 -26.16
C TYR A 189 -36.03 -17.81 -27.14
N ASP A 190 -35.91 -17.47 -28.43
CA ASP A 190 -35.34 -18.36 -29.45
C ASP A 190 -33.87 -18.73 -29.15
N ILE A 191 -33.04 -17.74 -28.81
CA ILE A 191 -31.63 -17.94 -28.45
C ILE A 191 -31.49 -18.85 -27.23
N LEU A 192 -32.26 -18.59 -26.16
CA LEU A 192 -32.23 -19.38 -24.92
C LEU A 192 -32.75 -20.81 -25.10
N ARG A 193 -33.60 -21.05 -26.10
CA ARG A 193 -34.16 -22.38 -26.39
C ARG A 193 -33.28 -23.19 -27.35
N ARG A 194 -32.75 -22.57 -28.42
CA ARG A 194 -31.85 -23.24 -29.38
C ARG A 194 -30.47 -23.48 -28.80
N ARG A 195 -30.02 -22.59 -27.90
CA ARG A 195 -28.72 -22.63 -27.22
C ARG A 195 -27.55 -22.62 -28.23
N ASN A 196 -26.32 -22.59 -27.74
CA ASN A 196 -25.11 -22.59 -28.56
C ASN A 196 -24.49 -23.99 -28.62
N PRO A 197 -24.12 -24.49 -29.80
CA PRO A 197 -23.49 -25.80 -29.96
C PRO A 197 -22.05 -25.79 -29.44
N ALA A 198 -21.49 -26.98 -29.20
CA ALA A 198 -20.10 -27.14 -28.79
C ALA A 198 -19.09 -26.56 -29.80
N SER A 199 -19.41 -26.57 -31.10
CA SER A 199 -18.55 -26.00 -32.15
C SER A 199 -18.34 -24.49 -31.99
N ALA A 200 -19.39 -23.72 -31.72
CA ALA A 200 -19.27 -22.28 -31.48
C ALA A 200 -18.47 -21.96 -30.21
N LEU A 201 -18.54 -22.82 -29.18
CA LEU A 201 -17.71 -22.69 -27.99
C LEU A 201 -16.24 -23.06 -28.24
N LEU A 202 -15.98 -23.99 -29.17
CA LEU A 202 -14.62 -24.33 -29.59
C LEU A 202 -13.99 -23.15 -30.32
N GLU A 203 -14.73 -22.49 -31.21
CA GLU A 203 -14.27 -21.24 -31.87
C GLU A 203 -14.00 -20.14 -30.84
N LEU A 204 -14.89 -19.94 -29.86
CA LEU A 204 -14.66 -18.98 -28.79
C LEU A 204 -13.40 -19.31 -27.97
N ARG A 205 -13.16 -20.59 -27.66
CA ARG A 205 -11.94 -21.04 -26.97
C ARG A 205 -10.69 -20.78 -27.80
N SER A 206 -10.76 -20.99 -29.11
CA SER A 206 -9.67 -20.73 -30.05
C SER A 206 -9.33 -19.23 -30.07
N ALA A 207 -10.35 -18.37 -30.22
CA ALA A 207 -10.17 -16.92 -30.21
C ALA A 207 -9.63 -16.40 -28.87
N LEU A 208 -9.99 -17.04 -27.75
CA LEU A 208 -9.51 -16.71 -26.40
C LEU A 208 -8.19 -17.39 -26.00
N ALA A 209 -7.56 -18.18 -26.88
CA ALA A 209 -6.34 -18.92 -26.54
C ALA A 209 -5.21 -18.06 -25.95
N PRO A 210 -4.94 -16.82 -26.45
CA PRO A 210 -3.94 -15.94 -25.85
C PRO A 210 -4.27 -15.57 -24.39
N GLU A 211 -5.53 -15.23 -24.12
CA GLU A 211 -5.97 -14.79 -22.78
C GLU A 211 -6.08 -15.95 -21.80
N LEU A 212 -6.49 -17.13 -22.27
CA LEU A 212 -6.43 -18.37 -21.49
C LEU A 212 -4.99 -18.70 -21.07
N THR A 213 -4.03 -18.55 -22.00
CA THR A 213 -2.61 -18.76 -21.72
C THR A 213 -2.10 -17.73 -20.70
N ARG A 214 -2.41 -16.45 -20.89
CA ARG A 214 -2.08 -15.37 -19.95
C ARG A 214 -2.64 -15.64 -18.56
N LYS A 215 -3.89 -16.09 -18.48
CA LYS A 215 -4.56 -16.42 -17.22
C LYS A 215 -3.87 -17.56 -16.48
N ARG A 216 -3.50 -18.63 -17.19
CA ARG A 216 -2.75 -19.76 -16.63
C ARG A 216 -1.38 -19.34 -16.12
N ALA A 217 -0.67 -18.50 -16.86
CA ALA A 217 0.61 -17.94 -16.43
C ALA A 217 0.48 -17.09 -15.15
N LEU A 218 -0.53 -16.22 -15.06
CA LEU A 218 -0.81 -15.44 -13.85
C LEU A 218 -1.12 -16.33 -12.65
N LYS A 219 -1.92 -17.39 -12.85
CA LYS A 219 -2.23 -18.37 -11.80
C LYS A 219 -0.98 -19.12 -11.33
N ALA A 220 -0.11 -19.53 -12.25
CA ALA A 220 1.15 -20.20 -11.92
C ALA A 220 2.10 -19.28 -11.12
N ARG A 221 2.22 -18.01 -11.51
CA ARG A 221 3.00 -17.00 -10.77
C ARG A 221 2.47 -16.80 -9.36
N ALA A 222 1.15 -16.61 -9.20
CA ALA A 222 0.53 -16.46 -7.89
C ALA A 222 0.75 -17.69 -7.00
N ALA A 223 0.63 -18.90 -7.56
CA ALA A 223 0.89 -20.14 -6.83
C ALA A 223 2.36 -20.26 -6.38
N LYS A 224 3.31 -19.88 -7.25
CA LYS A 224 4.74 -19.84 -6.91
C LYS A 224 5.03 -18.86 -5.78
N THR A 225 4.48 -17.64 -5.84
CA THR A 225 4.63 -16.64 -4.76
C THR A 225 4.08 -17.15 -3.43
N VAL A 226 2.90 -17.80 -3.43
CA VAL A 226 2.31 -18.39 -2.22
C VAL A 226 3.18 -19.53 -1.68
N ALA A 227 3.75 -20.36 -2.55
CA ALA A 227 4.66 -21.43 -2.15
C ALA A 227 5.96 -20.87 -1.51
N GLU A 228 6.57 -19.87 -2.13
CA GLU A 228 7.80 -19.22 -1.63
C GLU A 228 7.58 -18.52 -0.27
N GLN A 229 6.41 -17.90 -0.07
CA GLN A 229 5.99 -17.32 1.21
C GLN A 229 5.80 -18.38 2.30
N ARG A 230 5.24 -19.55 1.97
CA ARG A 230 5.08 -20.65 2.93
C ARG A 230 6.41 -21.26 3.36
N THR A 231 7.40 -21.26 2.47
CA THR A 231 8.76 -21.75 2.75
C THR A 231 9.66 -20.75 3.48
N GLY A 232 9.19 -19.53 3.76
CA GLY A 232 9.97 -18.49 4.45
C GLY A 232 11.10 -17.88 3.63
N ILE A 233 11.21 -18.21 2.35
CA ILE A 233 12.21 -17.67 1.41
C ILE A 233 11.92 -16.20 1.10
N LEU A 234 10.64 -15.80 1.11
CA LEU A 234 10.21 -14.42 0.97
C LEU A 234 9.52 -13.96 2.25
N PRO A 235 9.78 -12.71 2.72
CA PRO A 235 8.98 -12.11 3.79
C PRO A 235 7.50 -12.14 3.39
N ALA A 236 6.61 -12.35 4.36
CA ALA A 236 5.17 -12.22 4.15
C ALA A 236 4.82 -10.78 3.78
N LEU A 237 4.96 -10.45 2.50
CA LEU A 237 4.44 -9.23 1.92
C LEU A 237 2.90 -9.34 1.91
N PRO A 238 2.17 -8.26 2.24
CA PRO A 238 0.73 -8.25 2.05
C PRO A 238 0.43 -8.64 0.59
N LEU A 239 -0.64 -9.41 0.40
CA LEU A 239 -1.15 -10.00 -0.87
C LEU A 239 -1.38 -9.01 -2.03
N ASN A 240 -0.95 -7.76 -1.90
CA ASN A 240 -1.07 -6.70 -2.90
C ASN A 240 0.23 -6.46 -3.70
N ALA A 241 1.28 -7.27 -3.55
CA ALA A 241 2.55 -7.11 -4.30
C ALA A 241 2.46 -7.48 -5.81
N GLY A 242 1.27 -7.39 -6.40
CA GLY A 242 1.02 -7.37 -7.84
C GLY A 242 -0.01 -6.31 -8.22
N SER A 243 -0.21 -5.29 -7.36
CA SER A 243 -1.19 -4.24 -7.58
C SER A 243 -0.71 -3.31 -8.69
N GLU A 244 -1.35 -3.44 -9.86
CA GLU A 244 -1.35 -2.40 -10.89
C GLU A 244 -1.33 -1.00 -10.26
N ALA A 245 -0.39 -0.15 -10.71
CA ALA A 245 -0.27 1.22 -10.22
C ALA A 245 -1.64 1.93 -10.27
N PRO A 246 -2.07 2.64 -9.19
CA PRO A 246 -3.42 3.20 -9.08
C PRO A 246 -3.86 4.02 -10.31
N LEU A 247 -2.94 4.78 -10.90
CA LEU A 247 -3.19 5.61 -12.08
C LEU A 247 -3.40 4.81 -13.37
N ARG A 248 -2.79 3.63 -13.49
CA ARG A 248 -3.07 2.71 -14.61
C ARG A 248 -4.46 2.13 -14.48
N LYS A 249 -4.87 1.81 -13.25
CA LYS A 249 -6.23 1.37 -12.97
C LYS A 249 -7.23 2.46 -13.34
N VAL A 250 -6.92 3.72 -13.03
CA VAL A 250 -7.73 4.86 -13.49
C VAL A 250 -7.76 4.93 -15.02
N ALA A 251 -6.62 4.75 -15.70
CA ALA A 251 -6.56 4.77 -17.17
C ALA A 251 -7.39 3.63 -17.82
N ARG A 252 -7.47 2.45 -17.20
CA ARG A 252 -8.29 1.33 -17.70
C ARG A 252 -9.77 1.46 -17.36
N THR A 253 -10.08 1.80 -16.11
CA THR A 253 -11.45 1.74 -15.57
C THR A 253 -12.19 3.06 -15.64
N GLY A 254 -11.46 4.18 -15.64
CA GLY A 254 -12.01 5.53 -15.47
C GLY A 254 -12.48 5.82 -14.04
N LEU A 255 -12.41 4.85 -13.13
CA LEU A 255 -12.71 5.07 -11.72
C LEU A 255 -11.48 5.67 -11.04
N TYR A 256 -11.69 6.78 -10.34
CA TYR A 256 -10.64 7.47 -9.60
C TYR A 256 -11.09 7.74 -8.17
N ASP A 257 -10.11 7.89 -7.28
CA ASP A 257 -10.37 8.24 -5.89
C ASP A 257 -10.86 9.70 -5.80
N THR A 258 -12.15 9.88 -5.49
CA THR A 258 -12.78 11.20 -5.38
C THR A 258 -12.35 11.97 -4.13
N ALA A 259 -11.74 11.31 -3.14
CA ALA A 259 -11.11 11.98 -2.01
C ALA A 259 -9.77 12.61 -2.41
N ARG A 260 -9.12 12.06 -3.44
CA ARG A 260 -7.82 12.52 -3.96
C ARG A 260 -7.95 13.48 -5.14
N TYR A 261 -8.88 13.23 -6.06
CA TYR A 261 -9.11 14.05 -7.25
C TYR A 261 -10.52 14.66 -7.23
N LYS A 262 -10.60 15.99 -7.34
CA LYS A 262 -11.86 16.75 -7.25
C LYS A 262 -12.76 16.51 -8.47
N GLY A 263 -12.19 16.14 -9.61
CA GLY A 263 -12.97 15.85 -10.80
C GLY A 263 -12.19 15.12 -11.90
N PRO A 264 -12.88 14.76 -13.00
CA PRO A 264 -12.29 13.97 -14.09
C PRO A 264 -11.06 14.61 -14.71
N SER A 265 -11.01 15.94 -14.82
CA SER A 265 -9.86 16.66 -15.39
C SER A 265 -8.58 16.51 -14.59
N GLU A 266 -8.66 16.50 -13.26
CA GLU A 266 -7.50 16.29 -12.40
C GLU A 266 -7.00 14.83 -12.50
N ALA A 267 -7.94 13.88 -12.52
CA ALA A 267 -7.62 12.47 -12.71
C ALA A 267 -6.92 12.22 -14.07
N ARG A 268 -7.42 12.82 -15.17
CA ARG A 268 -6.77 12.74 -16.49
C ARG A 268 -5.35 13.28 -16.47
N MET A 269 -5.15 14.49 -15.90
CA MET A 269 -3.82 15.07 -15.81
C MET A 269 -2.86 14.20 -14.99
N ALA A 270 -3.31 13.61 -13.89
CA ALA A 270 -2.49 12.70 -13.09
C ALA A 270 -2.06 11.46 -13.88
N VAL A 271 -2.99 10.87 -14.65
CA VAL A 271 -2.71 9.74 -15.55
C VAL A 271 -1.71 10.13 -16.66
N LEU A 272 -1.90 11.26 -17.33
CA LEU A 272 -1.00 11.73 -18.39
C LEU A 272 0.39 12.07 -17.85
N ASN A 273 0.49 12.68 -16.66
CA ASN A 273 1.76 12.93 -15.97
C ASN A 273 2.51 11.61 -15.69
N HIS A 274 1.78 10.57 -15.26
CA HIS A 274 2.36 9.25 -15.03
C HIS A 274 2.92 8.64 -16.33
N PHE A 275 2.15 8.66 -17.43
CA PHE A 275 2.62 8.13 -18.71
C PHE A 275 3.82 8.94 -19.26
N SER A 276 3.77 10.27 -19.17
CA SER A 276 4.89 11.12 -19.56
C SER A 276 6.16 10.80 -18.73
N ALA A 277 6.03 10.58 -17.42
CA ALA A 277 7.14 10.17 -16.56
C ALA A 277 7.70 8.78 -16.89
N CYS A 278 6.89 7.90 -17.47
CA CYS A 278 7.28 6.59 -17.96
C CYS A 278 7.88 6.62 -19.37
N GLY A 279 8.02 7.79 -20.00
CA GLY A 279 8.61 7.94 -21.33
C GLY A 279 7.67 7.60 -22.49
N TRP A 280 6.36 7.54 -22.27
CA TRP A 280 5.37 7.33 -23.34
C TRP A 280 5.32 8.54 -24.29
N SER A 281 4.98 8.29 -25.56
CA SER A 281 4.66 9.31 -26.54
C SER A 281 3.16 9.61 -26.57
N LEU A 282 2.76 10.74 -27.19
CA LEU A 282 1.34 11.04 -27.41
C LEU A 282 0.69 9.97 -28.29
N GLN A 283 1.41 9.54 -29.32
CA GLN A 283 0.94 8.54 -30.28
C GLN A 283 0.70 7.19 -29.59
N ASP A 284 1.55 6.79 -28.65
CA ASP A 284 1.37 5.56 -27.87
C ASP A 284 0.08 5.61 -27.05
N ILE A 285 -0.19 6.77 -26.43
CA ILE A 285 -1.41 6.97 -25.66
C ILE A 285 -2.62 6.93 -26.60
N GLU A 286 -2.58 7.66 -27.72
CA GLU A 286 -3.67 7.70 -28.70
C GLU A 286 -4.02 6.31 -29.24
N ASN A 287 -3.01 5.50 -29.54
CA ASN A 287 -3.19 4.11 -29.95
C ASN A 287 -3.88 3.28 -28.86
N GLU A 288 -3.46 3.45 -27.61
CA GLU A 288 -3.98 2.67 -26.48
C GLU A 288 -5.30 3.19 -25.90
N LEU A 289 -5.79 4.38 -26.26
CA LEU A 289 -7.12 4.85 -25.84
C LEU A 289 -8.26 3.96 -26.34
N THR A 290 -8.06 3.34 -27.50
CA THR A 290 -9.00 2.34 -28.06
C THR A 290 -8.66 0.91 -27.66
N GLY A 291 -7.44 0.69 -27.15
CA GLY A 291 -6.93 -0.59 -26.67
C GLY A 291 -7.02 -0.72 -25.16
N GLN A 292 -5.88 -0.55 -24.48
CA GLN A 292 -5.73 -0.83 -23.05
C GLN A 292 -6.28 0.25 -22.11
N PHE A 293 -6.52 1.48 -22.57
CA PHE A 293 -6.89 2.63 -21.73
C PHE A 293 -8.28 3.23 -22.03
N PRO A 294 -9.36 2.42 -22.10
CA PRO A 294 -10.70 2.92 -22.38
C PRO A 294 -11.24 3.84 -21.27
N GLY A 295 -10.76 3.69 -20.04
CA GLY A 295 -11.09 4.55 -18.91
C GLY A 295 -10.61 5.99 -19.07
N LEU A 296 -9.39 6.18 -19.59
CA LEU A 296 -8.85 7.50 -19.89
C LEU A 296 -9.67 8.19 -20.97
N ALA A 297 -10.06 7.45 -22.03
CA ALA A 297 -10.97 7.96 -23.06
C ALA A 297 -12.33 8.37 -22.47
N ALA A 298 -12.92 7.52 -21.62
CA ALA A 298 -14.20 7.78 -20.97
C ALA A 298 -14.18 9.04 -20.08
N LEU A 299 -13.05 9.37 -19.44
CA LEU A 299 -12.90 10.59 -18.63
C LEU A 299 -12.96 11.89 -19.44
N TYR A 300 -12.80 11.86 -20.76
CA TYR A 300 -13.03 13.01 -21.64
C TYR A 300 -14.51 13.22 -21.97
N GLY A 301 -15.34 12.19 -21.81
CA GLY A 301 -16.78 12.23 -22.05
C GLY A 301 -17.18 12.11 -23.53
N THR A 302 -16.64 12.97 -24.42
CA THR A 302 -16.93 12.93 -25.86
C THR A 302 -15.66 12.86 -26.72
N PRO A 303 -15.69 12.20 -27.89
CA PRO A 303 -14.54 12.12 -28.80
C PRO A 303 -14.04 13.49 -29.25
N GLN A 304 -14.93 14.45 -29.49
CA GLN A 304 -14.56 15.82 -29.90
C GLN A 304 -13.80 16.53 -28.78
N ARG A 305 -14.22 16.33 -27.53
CA ARG A 305 -13.54 16.90 -26.36
C ARG A 305 -12.20 16.22 -26.11
N GLN A 306 -12.11 14.91 -26.32
CA GLN A 306 -10.86 14.15 -26.27
C GLN A 306 -9.86 14.67 -27.31
N ALA A 307 -10.23 14.71 -28.58
CA ALA A 307 -9.36 15.16 -29.67
C ALA A 307 -8.85 16.61 -29.46
N ARG A 308 -9.68 17.48 -28.88
CA ARG A 308 -9.29 18.86 -28.57
C ARG A 308 -8.38 18.98 -27.35
N LEU A 309 -8.65 18.24 -26.28
CA LEU A 309 -7.98 18.43 -24.98
C LEU A 309 -6.74 17.56 -24.82
N LEU A 310 -6.72 16.35 -25.37
CA LEU A 310 -5.62 15.40 -25.15
C LEU A 310 -4.26 15.96 -25.58
N PRO A 311 -4.07 16.54 -26.79
CA PRO A 311 -2.77 17.11 -27.17
C PRO A 311 -2.32 18.25 -26.24
N TYR A 312 -3.27 19.06 -25.80
CA TYR A 312 -3.02 20.21 -24.91
C TYR A 312 -2.66 19.77 -23.48
N GLU A 313 -3.44 18.86 -22.90
CA GLU A 313 -3.18 18.26 -21.58
C GLU A 313 -1.87 17.45 -21.59
N TRP A 314 -1.54 16.80 -22.71
CA TRP A 314 -0.28 16.09 -22.90
C TRP A 314 0.93 17.02 -22.91
N THR A 315 0.86 18.14 -23.64
CA THR A 315 1.93 19.16 -23.64
C THR A 315 2.18 19.69 -22.23
N LYS A 316 1.11 19.90 -21.45
CA LYS A 316 1.20 20.26 -20.04
C LYS A 316 1.89 19.18 -19.21
N ALA A 317 1.51 17.91 -19.41
CA ALA A 317 2.13 16.80 -18.71
C ALA A 317 3.63 16.65 -19.02
N GLN A 318 4.00 16.80 -20.29
CA GLN A 318 5.40 16.76 -20.73
C GLN A 318 6.22 17.92 -20.15
N SER A 319 5.71 19.15 -20.17
CA SER A 319 6.43 20.30 -19.61
C SER A 319 6.65 20.16 -18.10
N LEU A 320 5.64 19.68 -17.37
CA LEU A 320 5.73 19.41 -15.94
C LEU A 320 6.78 18.33 -15.64
N THR A 321 6.76 17.23 -16.41
CA THR A 321 7.65 16.09 -16.20
C THR A 321 9.08 16.42 -16.61
N SER A 322 9.29 17.11 -17.74
CA SER A 322 10.61 17.53 -18.25
C SER A 322 11.34 18.47 -17.29
N ASN A 323 10.60 19.40 -16.67
CA ASN A 323 11.12 20.27 -15.63
C ASN A 323 11.55 19.50 -14.36
N GLN A 324 10.90 18.37 -14.06
CA GLN A 324 11.30 17.48 -12.97
C GLN A 324 12.49 16.58 -13.34
N THR A 325 12.63 16.15 -14.60
CA THR A 325 13.79 15.38 -15.09
C THR A 325 15.07 16.22 -15.14
N LEU A 326 14.98 17.51 -15.51
CA LEU A 326 16.09 18.47 -15.41
C LEU A 326 16.54 18.69 -13.96
N GLN A 327 15.63 18.66 -12.99
CA GLN A 327 15.98 18.68 -11.55
C GLN A 327 16.52 17.34 -11.02
N LYS A 328 16.40 16.23 -11.76
CA LYS A 328 16.87 14.89 -11.37
C LYS A 328 18.31 14.57 -11.84
N ARG A 329 18.91 15.33 -12.76
CA ARG A 329 20.28 15.08 -13.29
C ARG A 329 21.42 15.67 -12.44
N LEU A 330 21.13 16.50 -11.45
CA LEU A 330 22.09 16.83 -10.39
C LEU A 330 21.99 15.76 -9.29
N PRO A 331 23.11 15.32 -8.68
CA PRO A 331 23.05 14.40 -7.54
C PRO A 331 22.22 15.08 -6.43
N ARG A 332 20.99 14.60 -6.23
CA ARG A 332 20.01 15.24 -5.37
C ARG A 332 20.48 15.19 -3.92
N LYS A 333 21.05 16.31 -3.44
CA LYS A 333 20.83 16.78 -2.07
C LYS A 333 19.32 16.72 -1.83
N HIS A 334 18.89 16.09 -0.74
CA HIS A 334 17.50 16.01 -0.30
C HIS A 334 16.85 17.40 -0.27
N ARG A 335 16.20 17.77 -1.38
CA ARG A 335 15.50 19.06 -1.51
C ARG A 335 14.18 18.89 -0.77
N LYS A 336 14.08 19.59 0.37
CA LYS A 336 12.92 19.65 1.26
C LYS A 336 11.66 19.92 0.43
N LYS A 337 10.59 19.14 0.67
CA LYS A 337 9.25 19.45 0.19
C LYS A 337 8.88 20.83 0.75
N SER A 338 8.70 21.82 -0.11
CA SER A 338 8.06 23.08 0.28
C SER A 338 6.58 22.78 0.46
N ALA A 339 6.16 22.54 1.70
CA ALA A 339 4.77 22.73 2.10
C ALA A 339 4.56 24.22 2.38
N PRO A 340 3.37 24.79 2.12
CA PRO A 340 3.03 26.11 2.60
C PRO A 340 3.19 26.15 4.13
N ILE A 341 3.81 27.23 4.61
CA ILE A 341 4.05 27.46 6.04
C ILE A 341 2.68 27.70 6.69
N ASN A 342 2.11 26.67 7.31
CA ASN A 342 0.97 26.84 8.22
C ASN A 342 1.48 27.46 9.53
N ASN A 343 0.65 28.28 10.19
CA ASN A 343 0.93 28.99 11.46
C ASN A 343 1.21 28.08 12.69
N THR A 344 1.50 26.80 12.47
CA THR A 344 1.91 25.81 13.49
C THR A 344 3.17 25.02 13.07
N SER A 345 3.87 25.49 12.04
CA SER A 345 5.21 25.01 11.69
C SER A 345 6.16 25.24 12.88
N PRO A 346 7.17 24.37 13.12
CA PRO A 346 8.22 24.66 14.09
C PRO A 346 8.79 26.04 13.76
N THR A 347 8.78 26.96 14.72
CA THR A 347 9.51 28.22 14.58
C THR A 347 10.94 27.85 14.24
N LEU A 348 11.41 28.29 13.05
CA LEU A 348 12.83 28.29 12.76
C LEU A 348 13.51 28.98 13.95
N THR A 349 14.50 28.32 14.56
CA THR A 349 15.33 28.95 15.58
C THR A 349 15.87 30.24 14.97
N THR A 350 15.46 31.39 15.50
CA THR A 350 15.78 32.72 14.98
C THR A 350 17.25 33.11 15.15
N GLY A 351 18.07 32.24 15.75
CA GLY A 351 19.51 32.39 15.85
C GLY A 351 20.24 31.88 14.61
N GLY A 352 20.60 32.82 13.73
CA GLY A 352 21.67 32.91 12.71
C GLY A 352 22.52 31.73 12.17
N ALA A 353 22.40 30.48 12.63
CA ALA A 353 23.17 29.36 12.09
C ALA A 353 22.40 28.70 10.94
N GLY A 354 22.92 28.82 9.72
CA GLY A 354 22.41 28.06 8.56
C GLY A 354 22.35 26.56 8.85
N LYS A 355 21.44 25.83 8.19
CA LYS A 355 21.32 24.36 8.33
C LYS A 355 22.71 23.73 8.14
N LEU A 356 23.22 23.07 9.18
CA LEU A 356 24.50 22.37 9.14
C LEU A 356 24.52 21.40 7.94
N SER A 357 25.63 21.34 7.23
CA SER A 357 25.85 20.33 6.21
C SER A 357 25.98 18.95 6.86
N SER A 358 25.79 17.86 6.11
CA SER A 358 26.01 16.49 6.64
C SER A 358 27.41 16.33 7.25
N ALA A 359 28.44 16.89 6.59
CA ALA A 359 29.80 16.95 7.13
C ALA A 359 29.88 17.77 8.43
N GLY A 360 29.19 18.91 8.51
CA GLY A 360 29.10 19.72 9.71
C GLY A 360 28.43 19.02 10.88
N VAL A 361 27.38 18.23 10.63
CA VAL A 361 26.74 17.38 11.65
C VAL A 361 27.69 16.27 12.11
N GLN A 362 28.40 15.61 11.18
CA GLN A 362 29.37 14.58 11.54
C GLN A 362 30.51 15.13 12.41
N GLN A 363 31.03 16.31 12.06
CA GLN A 363 32.02 17.04 12.86
C GLN A 363 31.45 17.38 14.24
N LEU A 364 30.25 17.96 14.30
CA LEU A 364 29.58 18.30 15.56
C LEU A 364 29.37 17.08 16.45
N VAL A 365 28.95 15.93 15.90
CA VAL A 365 28.83 14.68 16.69
C VAL A 365 30.20 14.25 17.22
N ASN A 366 31.27 14.30 16.43
CA ASN A 366 32.60 13.92 16.89
C ASN A 366 33.11 14.83 18.02
N ASP A 367 32.87 16.14 17.89
CA ASP A 367 33.22 17.14 18.89
C ASP A 367 32.41 16.93 20.19
N LEU A 368 31.11 16.65 20.07
CA LEU A 368 30.25 16.31 21.20
C LEU A 368 30.62 14.97 21.84
N GLU A 369 31.06 13.97 21.08
CA GLU A 369 31.58 12.72 21.64
C GLU A 369 32.83 12.99 22.49
N ASN A 370 33.75 13.85 22.04
CA ASN A 370 34.92 14.24 22.83
C ASN A 370 34.53 14.91 24.15
N VAL A 371 33.61 15.88 24.10
CA VAL A 371 33.08 16.57 25.29
C VAL A 371 32.32 15.60 26.21
N LEU A 372 31.58 14.65 25.62
CA LEU A 372 30.86 13.62 26.36
C LEU A 372 31.82 12.83 27.26
N TYR A 373 32.92 12.33 26.70
CA TYR A 373 33.87 11.52 27.47
C TYR A 373 34.75 12.35 28.40
N ALA A 374 35.09 13.58 28.03
CA ALA A 374 35.98 14.42 28.83
C ALA A 374 35.28 15.03 30.06
N VAL A 375 33.99 15.41 29.92
CA VAL A 375 33.28 16.19 30.94
C VAL A 375 31.95 15.55 31.33
N LEU A 376 31.07 15.32 30.34
CA LEU A 376 29.67 15.02 30.64
C LEU A 376 29.50 13.66 31.33
N ASP A 377 30.32 12.67 30.99
CA ASP A 377 30.29 11.35 31.62
C ASP A 377 30.55 11.43 33.13
N HIS A 378 31.54 12.21 33.57
CA HIS A 378 31.81 12.44 34.99
C HIS A 378 30.69 13.20 35.68
N ARG A 379 30.12 14.21 35.01
CA ARG A 379 28.99 14.98 35.55
C ARG A 379 27.73 14.13 35.74
N LEU A 380 27.43 13.25 34.78
CA LEU A 380 26.31 12.34 34.87
C LEU A 380 26.56 11.21 35.88
N GLN A 381 27.81 10.76 36.04
CA GLN A 381 28.20 9.78 37.05
C GLN A 381 27.88 10.26 38.48
N ALA A 382 28.04 11.56 38.77
CA ALA A 382 27.73 12.14 40.08
C ALA A 382 26.25 11.97 40.50
N ARG A 383 25.35 11.63 39.57
CA ARG A 383 23.93 11.35 39.84
C ARG A 383 23.66 9.89 40.27
N GLY A 384 24.70 9.13 40.59
CA GLY A 384 24.59 7.77 41.11
C GLY A 384 23.96 6.79 40.12
N ARG A 385 23.04 5.94 40.58
CA ARG A 385 22.42 4.88 39.76
C ARG A 385 21.71 5.41 38.51
N GLN A 386 21.03 6.56 38.61
CA GLN A 386 20.38 7.20 37.47
C GLN A 386 21.39 7.66 36.40
N GLY A 387 22.61 8.00 36.83
CA GLY A 387 23.72 8.42 35.99
C GLY A 387 24.09 7.40 34.91
N LEU A 388 24.02 6.10 35.22
CA LEU A 388 24.31 5.03 34.24
C LEU A 388 23.36 5.12 33.04
N SER A 389 22.05 5.22 33.29
CA SER A 389 21.05 5.34 32.24
C SER A 389 21.14 6.67 31.50
N LEU A 390 21.47 7.78 32.17
CA LEU A 390 21.65 9.08 31.51
C LEU A 390 22.83 9.07 30.53
N ARG A 391 23.95 8.44 30.90
CA ARG A 391 25.14 8.30 30.06
C ARG A 391 24.87 7.48 28.81
N LEU A 392 24.05 6.44 28.91
CA LEU A 392 23.62 5.64 27.76
C LEU A 392 22.56 6.36 26.92
N LEU A 393 21.70 7.16 27.55
CA LEU A 393 20.67 7.94 26.85
C LEU A 393 21.29 9.01 25.94
N ILE A 394 22.28 9.76 26.44
CA ILE A 394 22.98 10.77 25.61
C ILE A 394 23.75 10.11 24.46
N ARG A 395 24.36 8.93 24.68
CA ARG A 395 24.97 8.12 23.60
C ARG A 395 23.94 7.71 22.54
N GLY A 396 22.73 7.35 22.96
CA GLY A 396 21.63 7.05 22.06
C GLY A 396 21.19 8.26 21.24
N LEU A 397 21.09 9.43 21.86
CA LEU A 397 20.75 10.68 21.17
C LEU A 397 21.83 11.07 20.15
N LEU A 398 23.12 11.01 20.51
CA LEU A 398 24.23 11.23 19.57
C LEU A 398 24.25 10.19 18.43
N GLY A 399 23.91 8.94 18.74
CA GLY A 399 23.72 7.89 17.73
C GLY A 399 22.60 8.22 16.75
N TYR A 400 21.47 8.75 17.22
CA TYR A 400 20.37 9.22 16.37
C TYR A 400 20.75 10.46 15.57
N MET A 401 21.44 11.44 16.17
CA MET A 401 21.98 12.62 15.50
C MET A 401 22.88 12.23 14.33
N ARG A 402 23.78 11.26 14.55
CA ARG A 402 24.65 10.70 13.50
C ARG A 402 23.86 9.98 12.41
N ALA A 403 22.90 9.14 12.78
CA ALA A 403 22.11 8.35 11.82
C ALA A 403 21.09 9.16 11.02
N LYS A 404 20.61 10.28 11.58
CA LYS A 404 19.64 11.19 10.94
C LYS A 404 20.27 12.41 10.29
N GLU A 405 21.57 12.59 10.48
CA GLU A 405 22.34 13.72 9.96
C GLU A 405 21.69 15.08 10.29
N THR A 406 21.21 15.20 11.53
CA THR A 406 20.58 16.42 12.03
C THR A 406 20.86 16.63 13.51
N ASP A 407 21.10 17.88 13.87
CA ASP A 407 21.24 18.44 15.22
C ASP A 407 19.88 18.67 15.92
N VAL A 408 18.77 18.57 15.21
CA VAL A 408 17.41 18.71 15.76
C VAL A 408 16.69 17.36 15.69
N LEU A 409 16.45 16.75 16.85
CA LEU A 409 15.87 15.42 16.97
C LEU A 409 14.41 15.45 17.43
N ASP A 410 13.53 14.86 16.63
CA ASP A 410 12.11 14.60 16.91
C ASP A 410 11.88 13.13 17.32
N VAL A 411 12.73 12.61 18.22
CA VAL A 411 12.70 11.19 18.60
C VAL A 411 11.84 10.97 19.85
N GLY A 412 10.72 10.26 19.69
CA GLY A 412 9.79 9.98 20.80
C GLY A 412 10.32 9.01 21.86
N CYS A 413 9.79 9.14 23.09
CA CYS A 413 10.18 8.33 24.25
C CYS A 413 10.14 6.81 24.00
N ARG A 414 9.16 6.32 23.22
CA ARG A 414 9.05 4.88 22.87
C ARG A 414 10.22 4.40 21.99
N THR A 415 10.72 5.24 21.08
CA THR A 415 11.84 4.90 20.21
C THR A 415 13.14 4.84 21.00
N LEU A 416 13.38 5.83 21.86
CA LEU A 416 14.51 5.83 22.78
C LEU A 416 14.42 4.67 23.79
N ALA A 417 13.22 4.31 24.23
CA ALA A 417 13.00 3.16 25.12
C ALA A 417 13.46 1.85 24.49
N VAL A 418 13.26 1.69 23.17
CA VAL A 418 13.81 0.56 22.41
C VAL A 418 15.35 0.66 22.31
N ALA A 419 15.92 1.83 22.04
CA ALA A 419 17.38 1.97 22.02
C ALA A 419 18.03 1.69 23.40
N MET A 420 17.28 1.92 24.47
CA MET A 420 17.74 1.76 25.86
C MET A 420 17.33 0.43 26.50
N GLY A 421 16.43 -0.36 25.90
CA GLY A 421 15.84 -1.52 26.57
C GLY A 421 15.13 -1.19 27.88
N LYS A 422 14.43 -0.05 27.93
CA LYS A 422 13.68 0.42 29.11
C LYS A 422 12.22 0.66 28.75
N HIS A 423 11.40 0.97 29.75
CA HIS A 423 10.03 1.42 29.54
C HIS A 423 10.01 2.90 29.10
N HIS A 424 9.05 3.30 28.26
CA HIS A 424 8.96 4.67 27.73
C HIS A 424 8.73 5.73 28.82
N VAL A 425 8.04 5.38 29.91
CA VAL A 425 7.86 6.25 31.09
C VAL A 425 9.19 6.54 31.79
N THR A 426 10.12 5.58 31.78
CA THR A 426 11.47 5.81 32.32
C THR A 426 12.22 6.83 31.47
N ILE A 427 12.12 6.74 30.14
CA ILE A 427 12.71 7.74 29.24
C ILE A 427 12.09 9.12 29.46
N ALA A 428 10.76 9.21 29.59
CA ALA A 428 10.07 10.46 29.85
C ALA A 428 10.53 11.14 31.15
N ARG A 429 10.90 10.37 32.18
CA ARG A 429 11.54 10.89 33.41
C ARG A 429 13.01 11.28 33.22
N LEU A 430 13.76 10.53 32.42
CA LEU A 430 15.19 10.76 32.24
C LEU A 430 15.51 11.95 31.33
N LEU A 431 14.68 12.24 30.33
CA LEU A 431 14.95 13.32 29.36
C LEU A 431 15.04 14.71 30.01
N PRO A 432 14.09 15.16 30.87
CA PRO A 432 14.22 16.44 31.55
C PRO A 432 15.47 16.51 32.46
N VAL A 433 15.79 15.40 33.11
CA VAL A 433 16.99 15.28 33.96
C VAL A 433 18.26 15.40 33.12
N LEU A 434 18.29 14.78 31.93
CA LEU A 434 19.40 14.87 31.01
C LEU A 434 19.56 16.30 30.47
N VAL A 435 18.47 16.94 30.06
CA VAL A 435 18.47 18.35 29.62
C VAL A 435 19.13 19.23 30.68
N ALA A 436 18.66 19.16 31.92
CA ALA A 436 19.21 19.96 33.03
C ALA A 436 20.69 19.61 33.35
N ALA A 437 21.12 18.37 33.15
CA ALA A 437 22.48 17.92 33.44
C ALA A 437 23.46 18.10 32.27
N SER A 438 22.95 18.35 31.05
CA SER A 438 23.74 18.42 29.82
C SER A 438 24.43 19.76 29.59
N ASP A 439 24.15 20.76 30.44
CA ASP A 439 24.85 22.05 30.44
C ASP A 439 24.76 22.78 29.09
N GLY A 440 23.58 22.76 28.50
CA GLY A 440 23.29 23.42 27.22
C GLY A 440 23.57 22.56 25.98
N ILE A 441 24.14 21.36 26.13
CA ILE A 441 24.34 20.42 25.01
C ILE A 441 23.01 19.92 24.46
N LEU A 442 22.04 19.62 25.34
CA LEU A 442 20.71 19.13 24.98
C LEU A 442 19.64 20.10 25.49
N THR A 443 18.86 20.67 24.58
CA THR A 443 17.79 21.63 24.91
C THR A 443 16.47 21.15 24.30
N LYS A 444 15.40 21.09 25.10
CA LYS A 444 14.05 20.86 24.58
C LYS A 444 13.53 22.14 23.93
N VAL A 445 13.24 22.08 22.63
CA VAL A 445 12.79 23.24 21.85
C VAL A 445 11.31 23.21 21.53
N MET A 446 10.67 22.02 21.56
CA MET A 446 9.23 21.91 21.35
C MET A 446 8.65 20.70 22.08
N ASP A 447 7.44 20.85 22.61
CA ASP A 447 6.64 19.75 23.15
C ASP A 447 6.02 18.88 22.04
N ALA A 448 5.82 17.61 22.34
CA ALA A 448 5.09 16.68 21.49
C ALA A 448 3.68 17.20 21.17
N ARG A 449 3.32 17.21 19.89
CA ARG A 449 1.99 17.63 19.42
C ARG A 449 1.50 16.72 18.29
N HIS A 450 0.25 16.27 18.38
CA HIS A 450 -0.38 15.38 17.40
C HIS A 450 0.44 14.10 17.14
N LYS A 451 1.01 13.97 15.93
CA LYS A 451 1.86 12.86 15.50
C LYS A 451 3.36 13.11 15.79
N ALA A 452 3.73 14.34 16.11
CA ALA A 452 5.13 14.73 16.36
C ALA A 452 5.53 14.45 17.82
N ALA A 453 6.76 13.99 18.01
CA ALA A 453 7.36 13.84 19.32
C ALA A 453 7.89 15.18 19.85
N ASP A 454 8.37 15.17 21.10
CA ASP A 454 9.19 16.25 21.63
C ASP A 454 10.39 16.48 20.72
N VAL A 455 10.75 17.74 20.50
CA VAL A 455 11.90 18.12 19.68
C VAL A 455 13.00 18.64 20.58
N TYR A 456 14.19 18.07 20.40
CA TYR A 456 15.40 18.43 21.13
C TYR A 456 16.46 18.95 20.16
N LEU A 457 17.07 20.08 20.50
CA LEU A 457 18.26 20.61 19.85
C LEU A 457 19.49 20.04 20.56
N ILE A 458 20.42 19.51 19.78
CA ILE A 458 21.75 19.07 20.23
C ILE A 458 22.78 19.99 19.61
N GLN A 459 23.51 20.72 20.44
CA GLN A 459 24.49 21.71 20.01
C GLN A 459 25.75 21.63 20.87
N LEU A 460 26.82 22.27 20.40
CA LEU A 460 28.05 22.44 21.16
C LEU A 460 28.06 23.85 21.79
N PRO A 461 27.81 23.97 23.11
CA PRO A 461 27.89 25.25 23.82
C PRO A 461 29.27 25.91 23.66
N GLU A 462 29.30 27.23 23.65
CA GLU A 462 30.51 28.05 23.45
C GLU A 462 31.65 27.65 24.39
N GLN A 463 31.33 27.44 25.67
CA GLN A 463 32.27 26.99 26.71
C GLN A 463 32.96 25.65 26.43
N TYR A 464 32.43 24.81 25.53
CA TYR A 464 33.01 23.53 25.15
C TYR A 464 33.74 23.55 23.79
N GLN A 465 33.68 24.66 23.05
CA GLN A 465 34.28 24.74 21.71
C GLN A 465 35.81 24.64 21.74
N GLN A 466 36.45 25.30 22.71
CA GLN A 466 37.91 25.22 22.86
C GLN A 466 38.34 23.78 23.18
N LEU A 467 37.69 23.16 24.17
CA LEU A 467 37.96 21.78 24.56
C LEU A 467 37.78 20.79 23.39
N ALA A 468 36.73 20.96 22.59
CA ALA A 468 36.50 20.11 21.42
C ALA A 468 37.62 20.20 20.38
N ARG A 469 38.19 21.40 20.16
CA ARG A 469 39.31 21.62 19.22
C ARG A 469 40.62 21.03 19.70
N GLU A 470 40.86 21.03 21.02
CA GLU A 470 42.10 20.50 21.61
C GLU A 470 42.11 18.97 21.65
N LEU A 471 40.94 18.31 21.66
CA LEU A 471 40.83 16.86 21.75
C LEU A 471 40.84 16.19 20.36
N ALA A 472 41.75 15.23 20.17
CA ALA A 472 41.73 14.39 18.98
C ALA A 472 40.48 13.48 18.96
N TRP A 473 39.85 13.34 17.80
CA TRP A 473 38.68 12.46 17.63
C TRP A 473 39.02 11.00 17.96
N ARG A 474 38.08 10.34 18.64
CA ARG A 474 38.22 8.94 19.06
C ARG A 474 37.75 7.99 17.97
N LYS A 475 38.50 6.91 17.76
CA LYS A 475 38.10 5.82 16.85
C LYS A 475 37.01 4.96 17.51
N GLY A 476 36.00 4.57 16.75
CA GLY A 476 34.94 3.66 17.19
C GLY A 476 33.52 4.23 17.02
N LYS A 477 32.51 3.37 17.13
CA LYS A 477 31.10 3.77 17.01
C LYS A 477 30.49 4.04 18.38
N ILE A 478 29.71 5.10 18.53
CA ILE A 478 28.88 5.32 19.72
C ILE A 478 27.63 4.43 19.66
N HIS A 479 27.32 3.80 20.77
CA HIS A 479 26.14 2.96 20.91
C HIS A 479 25.34 3.41 22.11
N ALA A 480 24.03 3.36 22.00
CA ALA A 480 23.15 3.27 23.17
C ALA A 480 23.35 1.88 23.82
N ILE A 481 22.29 1.27 24.31
CA ILE A 481 22.35 -0.11 24.80
C ILE A 481 22.28 -1.06 23.60
N ARG A 482 23.39 -1.76 23.30
CA ARG A 482 23.36 -2.88 22.34
C ARG A 482 22.46 -3.99 22.92
N PRO A 483 21.70 -4.75 22.09
CA PRO A 483 20.68 -5.67 22.57
C PRO A 483 21.14 -6.59 23.70
N VAL A 484 22.32 -7.22 23.60
CA VAL A 484 22.87 -8.11 24.65
C VAL A 484 22.87 -7.48 26.05
N PHE A 485 23.15 -6.18 26.18
CA PHE A 485 23.22 -5.49 27.47
C PHE A 485 21.85 -5.15 28.07
N ARG A 486 20.75 -5.47 27.41
CA ARG A 486 19.44 -5.44 28.08
C ARG A 486 19.32 -6.54 29.13
N ALA A 487 19.96 -7.70 28.91
CA ALA A 487 20.08 -8.76 29.91
C ALA A 487 21.18 -8.45 30.93
N LEU A 488 22.35 -8.00 30.46
CA LEU A 488 23.53 -7.81 31.33
C LEU A 488 23.55 -6.48 32.09
N GLY A 489 22.73 -5.51 31.69
CA GLY A 489 22.54 -4.23 32.36
C GLY A 489 23.47 -3.08 31.93
N ASP A 490 23.11 -1.87 32.38
CA ASP A 490 23.77 -0.60 32.02
C ASP A 490 25.24 -0.53 32.44
N ALA A 491 25.59 -1.08 33.62
CA ALA A 491 26.97 -1.07 34.11
C ALA A 491 27.87 -1.92 33.21
N THR A 492 27.41 -3.11 32.82
CA THR A 492 28.13 -4.01 31.92
C THR A 492 28.31 -3.40 30.53
N ALA A 493 27.31 -2.67 30.02
CA ALA A 493 27.44 -1.93 28.77
C ALA A 493 28.57 -0.90 28.79
N LEU A 494 28.67 -0.11 29.88
CA LEU A 494 29.70 0.92 30.02
C LEU A 494 31.11 0.33 30.23
N VAL A 495 31.23 -0.80 30.95
CA VAL A 495 32.50 -1.52 31.10
C VAL A 495 32.97 -2.08 29.76
N TYR A 496 32.07 -2.72 29.00
CA TYR A 496 32.42 -3.27 27.69
C TYR A 496 32.83 -2.17 26.70
N GLU A 497 32.11 -1.04 26.71
CA GLU A 497 32.46 0.14 25.92
C GLU A 497 33.87 0.67 26.26
N ALA A 498 34.24 0.69 27.54
CA ALA A 498 35.56 1.11 27.99
C ALA A 498 36.68 0.16 27.50
N ILE A 499 36.40 -1.15 27.39
CA ILE A 499 37.34 -2.12 26.80
C ILE A 499 37.48 -1.88 25.29
N GLU A 500 36.38 -1.70 24.56
CA GLU A 500 36.41 -1.46 23.11
C GLU A 500 37.12 -0.16 22.72
N ARG A 501 37.00 0.87 23.55
CA ARG A 501 37.61 2.19 23.30
C ARG A 501 39.00 2.36 23.90
N GLY A 502 39.42 1.45 24.78
CA GLY A 502 40.74 1.49 25.40
C GLY A 502 41.84 1.40 24.34
N ARG A 503 42.80 2.33 24.38
CA ARG A 503 44.05 2.19 23.65
C ARG A 503 44.93 1.26 24.49
N HIS A 504 45.05 0.00 24.07
CA HIS A 504 45.69 -1.12 24.79
C HIS A 504 44.80 -1.76 25.86
N SER A 505 45.01 -3.05 26.08
CA SER A 505 44.25 -3.92 26.97
C SER A 505 44.21 -3.32 28.39
N PRO A 506 43.07 -2.74 28.81
CA PRO A 506 43.02 -2.00 30.06
C PRO A 506 43.02 -2.95 31.26
N THR A 507 43.60 -2.50 32.37
CA THR A 507 43.47 -3.22 33.64
C THR A 507 42.09 -3.00 34.25
N THR A 508 41.70 -3.82 35.23
CA THR A 508 40.45 -3.60 35.98
C THR A 508 40.41 -2.21 36.64
N ALA A 509 41.54 -1.68 37.10
CA ALA A 509 41.60 -0.33 37.69
C ALA A 509 41.36 0.77 36.64
N ASP A 510 41.91 0.60 35.43
CA ASP A 510 41.67 1.51 34.31
C ASP A 510 40.20 1.49 33.88
N LEU A 511 39.60 0.29 33.85
CA LEU A 511 38.19 0.13 33.53
C LEU A 511 37.27 0.79 34.55
N VAL A 512 37.55 0.65 35.85
CA VAL A 512 36.79 1.35 36.89
C VAL A 512 36.84 2.86 36.68
N ARG A 513 38.03 3.41 36.38
CA ARG A 513 38.21 4.85 36.13
C ARG A 513 37.50 5.32 34.86
N ALA A 514 37.65 4.59 33.75
CA ALA A 514 37.12 4.97 32.45
C ALA A 514 35.61 4.76 32.33
N SER A 515 35.08 3.65 32.87
CA SER A 515 33.64 3.37 32.84
C SER A 515 32.87 4.11 33.92
N GLY A 516 33.53 4.59 34.99
CA GLY A 516 32.88 5.28 36.10
C GLY A 516 31.92 4.40 36.92
N VAL A 517 32.02 3.07 36.83
CA VAL A 517 31.24 2.14 37.65
C VAL A 517 32.02 1.75 38.91
N SER A 518 31.32 1.33 39.97
CA SER A 518 31.98 0.86 41.20
C SER A 518 32.89 -0.35 40.92
N ARG A 519 33.94 -0.53 41.74
CA ARG A 519 34.87 -1.67 41.62
C ARG A 519 34.14 -3.02 41.63
N ASN A 520 33.18 -3.20 42.52
CA ASN A 520 32.41 -4.43 42.63
C ASN A 520 31.55 -4.68 41.38
N ALA A 521 30.88 -3.63 40.87
CA ALA A 521 30.09 -3.74 39.64
C ALA A 521 30.97 -4.02 38.41
N CYS A 522 32.17 -3.45 38.34
CA CYS A 522 33.14 -3.72 37.29
C CYS A 522 33.61 -5.18 37.33
N SER A 523 33.99 -5.69 38.51
CA SER A 523 34.40 -7.09 38.68
C SER A 523 33.28 -8.07 38.33
N ALA A 524 32.03 -7.79 38.75
CA ALA A 524 30.88 -8.62 38.41
C ALA A 524 30.60 -8.63 36.90
N ALA A 525 30.61 -7.44 36.27
CA ALA A 525 30.43 -7.31 34.82
C ALA A 525 31.52 -8.04 34.02
N LEU A 526 32.78 -7.96 34.47
CA LEU A 526 33.89 -8.68 33.83
C LEU A 526 33.75 -10.19 33.94
N ALA A 527 33.39 -10.70 35.11
CA ALA A 527 33.17 -12.13 35.32
C ALA A 527 32.01 -12.65 34.46
N GLU A 528 30.90 -11.91 34.40
CA GLU A 528 29.74 -12.26 33.57
C GLU A 528 30.09 -12.25 32.07
N MET A 529 30.77 -11.21 31.59
CA MET A 529 31.21 -11.12 30.19
C MET A 529 32.27 -12.16 29.82
N GLU A 530 33.15 -12.53 30.74
CA GLU A 530 34.13 -13.61 30.56
C GLU A 530 33.44 -14.96 30.46
N ALA A 531 32.46 -15.25 31.33
CA ALA A 531 31.64 -16.47 31.27
C ALA A 531 30.84 -16.59 29.97
N LEU A 532 30.40 -15.47 29.40
CA LEU A 532 29.72 -15.42 28.10
C LEU A 532 30.70 -15.36 26.91
N GLY A 533 32.01 -15.39 27.17
CA GLY A 533 33.07 -15.34 26.17
C GLY A 533 33.18 -14.01 25.43
N MET A 534 32.56 -12.92 25.91
CA MET A 534 32.58 -11.59 25.29
C MET A 534 33.93 -10.88 25.48
N VAL A 535 34.60 -11.17 26.59
CA VAL A 535 35.90 -10.63 26.95
C VAL A 535 36.79 -11.76 27.45
N GLN A 536 38.10 -11.56 27.37
CA GLN A 536 39.08 -12.49 27.92
C GLN A 536 40.15 -11.73 28.68
N ARG A 537 40.67 -12.36 29.73
CA ARG A 537 41.80 -11.84 30.50
C ARG A 537 43.12 -12.33 29.91
N GLN A 538 44.00 -11.39 29.57
CA GLN A 538 45.41 -11.65 29.21
C GLN A 538 46.31 -11.03 30.28
N GLY A 539 46.77 -11.86 31.23
CA GLY A 539 47.52 -11.38 32.39
C GLY A 539 46.69 -10.46 33.30
N HIS A 540 47.08 -9.19 33.44
CA HIS A 540 46.33 -8.18 34.20
C HIS A 540 45.38 -7.33 33.35
N ALA A 541 45.27 -7.65 32.07
CA ALA A 541 44.65 -6.82 31.06
C ALA A 541 43.46 -7.51 30.38
N TRP A 542 42.45 -6.72 29.99
CA TRP A 542 41.25 -7.23 29.34
C TRP A 542 41.23 -6.96 27.83
N LYS A 543 40.69 -7.88 27.05
CA LYS A 543 40.44 -7.70 25.61
C LYS A 543 39.05 -8.21 25.25
N THR A 544 38.44 -7.59 24.24
CA THR A 544 37.26 -8.16 23.58
C THR A 544 37.65 -9.40 22.77
N THR A 545 36.72 -10.33 22.63
CA THR A 545 36.86 -11.51 21.77
C THR A 545 36.17 -11.29 20.42
N THR A 546 36.17 -12.31 19.57
CA THR A 546 35.46 -12.31 18.27
C THR A 546 33.98 -12.69 18.37
N VAL A 547 33.41 -12.80 19.58
CA VAL A 547 32.01 -13.20 19.78
C VAL A 547 31.04 -12.21 19.13
N ASN A 548 30.10 -12.74 18.36
CA ASN A 548 29.04 -11.95 17.75
C ASN A 548 27.97 -11.58 18.80
N LEU A 549 28.01 -10.34 19.28
CA LEU A 549 27.08 -9.83 20.31
C LEU A 549 25.60 -9.95 19.92
N ARG A 550 25.26 -9.93 18.63
CA ARG A 550 23.88 -10.10 18.17
C ARG A 550 23.42 -11.55 18.30
N MET A 551 24.28 -12.51 17.98
CA MET A 551 24.00 -13.93 18.17
C MET A 551 23.88 -14.27 19.66
N LEU A 552 24.75 -13.69 20.48
CA LEU A 552 24.68 -13.83 21.93
C LEU A 552 23.38 -13.25 22.50
N ALA A 553 22.95 -12.08 22.04
CA ALA A 553 21.65 -11.51 22.42
C ALA A 553 20.47 -12.43 22.05
N ALA A 554 20.54 -13.10 20.89
CA ALA A 554 19.51 -14.06 20.47
C ALA A 554 19.51 -15.29 21.38
N ARG A 555 20.68 -15.85 21.73
CA ARG A 555 20.80 -16.99 22.65
C ARG A 555 20.28 -16.67 24.06
N LEU A 556 20.39 -15.42 24.50
CA LEU A 556 19.86 -14.95 25.77
C LEU A 556 18.36 -14.56 25.71
N GLY A 557 17.67 -14.79 24.58
CA GLY A 557 16.25 -14.45 24.39
C GLY A 557 15.95 -12.95 24.22
N VAL A 558 16.97 -12.10 24.29
CA VAL A 558 16.82 -10.64 24.31
C VAL A 558 16.35 -10.07 22.96
N MET A 559 16.66 -10.77 21.87
CA MET A 559 16.22 -10.35 20.54
C MET A 559 14.71 -10.47 20.37
N ASP A 560 14.07 -11.45 21.02
CA ASP A 560 12.62 -11.63 20.97
C ASP A 560 11.92 -10.49 21.73
N ASP A 561 12.37 -10.20 22.96
CA ASP A 561 11.91 -9.05 23.75
C ASP A 561 12.09 -7.71 23.00
N TYR A 562 13.20 -7.56 22.28
CA TYR A 562 13.48 -6.38 21.45
C TYR A 562 12.47 -6.24 20.31
N LEU A 563 12.18 -7.32 19.60
CA LEU A 563 11.24 -7.33 18.47
C LEU A 563 9.80 -7.14 18.95
N ASP A 564 9.40 -7.76 20.06
CA ASP A 564 8.09 -7.61 20.67
C ASP A 564 7.83 -6.17 21.11
N GLN A 565 8.83 -5.52 21.69
CA GLN A 565 8.74 -4.11 22.06
C GLN A 565 8.55 -3.20 20.82
N ILE A 566 9.23 -3.50 19.71
CA ILE A 566 9.06 -2.77 18.44
C ILE A 566 7.66 -2.98 17.87
N SER A 567 7.19 -4.23 17.82
CA SER A 567 5.87 -4.59 17.29
C SER A 567 4.77 -3.92 18.09
N ARG A 568 4.85 -3.97 19.43
CA ARG A 568 3.93 -3.26 20.33
C ARG A 568 3.92 -1.75 20.06
N ASN A 569 5.09 -1.12 19.99
CA ASN A 569 5.21 0.31 19.72
C ASN A 569 4.64 0.71 18.35
N ARG A 570 4.77 -0.13 17.33
CA ARG A 570 4.17 0.09 16.00
C ARG A 570 2.64 0.04 16.06
N ASN A 571 2.09 -0.97 16.73
CA ASN A 571 0.65 -1.14 16.88
C ASN A 571 0.02 0.02 17.67
N GLU A 572 0.62 0.40 18.79
CA GLU A 572 0.16 1.56 19.59
C GLU A 572 0.22 2.86 18.79
N ARG A 573 1.29 3.08 18.00
CA ARG A 573 1.42 4.28 17.16
C ARG A 573 0.37 4.30 16.04
N ALA A 574 0.12 3.16 15.40
CA ALA A 574 -0.92 3.04 14.38
C ALA A 574 -2.30 3.34 14.96
N ALA A 575 -2.62 2.81 16.15
CA ALA A 575 -3.87 3.10 16.85
C ALA A 575 -4.00 4.59 17.21
N TRP A 576 -2.93 5.22 17.72
CA TRP A 576 -2.92 6.66 18.01
C TRP A 576 -3.11 7.50 16.74
N HIS A 577 -2.43 7.16 15.65
CA HIS A 577 -2.58 7.88 14.38
C HIS A 577 -3.99 7.74 13.82
N ALA A 578 -4.56 6.53 13.83
CA ALA A 578 -5.93 6.27 13.41
C ALA A 578 -6.96 7.03 14.26
N TYR A 579 -6.70 7.19 15.57
CA TYR A 579 -7.51 8.03 16.44
C TYR A 579 -7.44 9.51 16.03
N LEU A 580 -6.23 10.05 15.83
CA LEU A 580 -6.03 11.44 15.42
C LEU A 580 -6.64 11.74 14.04
N ASP A 581 -6.59 10.78 13.11
CA ASP A 581 -7.11 10.96 11.75
C ASP A 581 -8.64 11.14 11.73
N ARG A 582 -9.37 10.74 12.78
CA ARG A 582 -10.81 11.03 12.96
C ARG A 582 -11.12 12.52 13.09
N PHE A 583 -10.15 13.31 13.53
CA PHE A 583 -10.30 14.74 13.78
C PHE A 583 -9.66 15.61 12.68
N ARG A 584 -9.14 15.00 11.62
CA ARG A 584 -8.58 15.73 10.48
C ARG A 584 -9.67 16.02 9.46
N THR A 585 -9.97 17.29 9.24
CA THR A 585 -10.68 17.74 8.03
C THR A 585 -9.70 17.61 6.85
N PRO A 586 -10.00 16.81 5.81
CA PRO A 586 -9.08 16.64 4.70
C PRO A 586 -8.99 17.95 3.90
N LYS A 587 -7.86 18.66 4.03
CA LYS A 587 -7.40 19.60 3.00
C LYS A 587 -6.44 18.82 2.11
N VAL A 588 -6.83 18.66 0.86
CA VAL A 588 -5.99 18.08 -0.19
C VAL A 588 -4.90 19.10 -0.51
N GLU A 589 -3.64 18.74 -0.28
CA GLU A 589 -2.49 19.56 -0.66
C GLU A 589 -2.09 19.25 -2.10
N GLU A 590 -1.54 20.25 -2.81
CA GLU A 590 -1.13 20.15 -4.22
C GLU A 590 -0.08 19.06 -4.49
N THR A 591 0.59 18.59 -3.44
CA THR A 591 1.55 17.47 -3.49
C THR A 591 0.93 16.08 -3.39
N ASP A 592 -0.31 15.96 -2.89
CA ASP A 592 -1.06 14.70 -2.86
C ASP A 592 -1.62 14.34 -4.26
N LEU A 593 -1.63 15.30 -5.18
CA LEU A 593 -1.92 15.09 -6.61
C LEU A 593 -0.84 14.25 -7.32
N PHE A 594 0.37 14.17 -6.76
CA PHE A 594 1.52 13.49 -7.37
C PHE A 594 1.96 12.28 -6.55
N ASP A 595 1.72 11.09 -7.08
CA ASP A 595 2.26 9.86 -6.51
C ASP A 595 3.78 9.82 -6.70
N LEU A 596 4.53 9.85 -5.60
CA LEU A 596 5.97 9.61 -5.59
C LEU A 596 6.23 8.15 -5.26
N GLU A 597 5.94 7.24 -6.19
CA GLU A 597 6.49 5.88 -6.18
C GLU A 597 7.35 5.63 -7.42
N ARG A 598 8.67 5.58 -7.18
CA ARG A 598 9.69 4.84 -7.96
C ARG A 598 9.66 3.40 -7.41
N ASP A 599 9.70 2.29 -8.13
CA ASP A 599 9.93 2.01 -9.55
C ASP A 599 9.12 0.73 -9.89
N GLU A 600 8.07 0.87 -10.69
CA GLU A 600 7.59 -0.19 -11.59
C GLU A 600 7.54 0.43 -12.99
N TYR A 601 8.64 0.27 -13.73
CA TYR A 601 8.77 0.78 -15.08
C TYR A 601 7.91 -0.05 -16.03
N TRP A 602 6.83 0.55 -16.51
CA TRP A 602 6.13 0.05 -17.67
C TRP A 602 6.70 0.71 -18.91
N ILE A 603 7.46 -0.09 -19.64
CA ILE A 603 8.05 0.28 -20.91
C ILE A 603 6.92 0.36 -21.94
N PRO A 604 6.91 1.36 -22.84
CA PRO A 604 6.07 1.33 -24.03
C PRO A 604 6.20 -0.04 -24.72
N PRO A 605 5.13 -0.61 -25.29
CA PRO A 605 5.28 -1.79 -26.13
C PRO A 605 6.25 -1.45 -27.27
N ASP A 606 7.43 -2.06 -27.27
CA ASP A 606 8.41 -1.93 -28.35
C ASP A 606 7.86 -2.72 -29.56
N ASP A 607 8.02 -2.24 -30.79
CA ASP A 607 7.61 -2.98 -32.00
C ASP A 607 8.30 -4.36 -32.08
N ALA A 608 9.44 -4.52 -31.40
CA ALA A 608 10.17 -5.77 -31.25
C ALA A 608 9.59 -6.75 -30.20
N ALA A 609 8.73 -6.30 -29.29
CA ALA A 609 8.20 -7.12 -28.19
C ALA A 609 7.04 -8.05 -28.62
N ILE A 610 6.60 -7.98 -29.87
CA ILE A 610 5.51 -8.82 -30.41
C ILE A 610 6.00 -10.22 -30.85
N TRP A 611 7.30 -10.51 -30.87
CA TRP A 611 7.84 -11.75 -31.47
C TRP A 611 8.61 -12.73 -30.57
N HIS A 612 8.42 -12.73 -29.24
CA HIS A 612 9.00 -13.78 -28.37
C HIS A 612 8.01 -14.50 -27.44
N ALA A 613 6.78 -14.67 -27.88
CA ALA A 613 5.88 -15.68 -27.34
C ALA A 613 5.13 -16.37 -28.49
N ALA A 614 5.86 -17.19 -29.23
CA ALA A 614 5.33 -18.29 -30.03
C ALA A 614 5.89 -19.59 -29.46
#